data_AF-A0A846E6H0-F1
#
_entry.id   AF-A0A846E6H0-F1
#
_cell.length_a   1.000
_cell.length_b   1.000
_cell.length_c   1.000
_cell.angle_alpha   90.00
_cell.angle_beta   90.00
_cell.angle_gamma   90.00
#
_symmetry.space_group_name_H-M   'P 1'
#
loop_
_entity.id
_entity.type
_entity.pdbx_description
1 polymer ?
#
loop_
_entity_poly.entity_id
_entity_poly.type
_entity_poly.pdbx_seq_one_letter_code
_entity_poly.pdbx_strand_id
1 'polypeptide(L)'
;MDWEPPMPPTDLIFDDGEPLESDRHRIAMNALIRSLRVALADRDDYFVGGNMFVYFSSEQARNRDFRGPDFFVVLNVDGSRERLGWVVWEEQGRYPDVIIELMSPSTKQVDTGKKKSIYCQTFRTPNYRKSYR
;
A
#
# COMPACT_ATOMS: atom_id res chain seq x y z
N MET A 1 -15.61 5.56 31.17
CA MET A 1 -16.06 6.19 29.90
C MET A 1 -15.35 5.38 28.84
N ASP A 2 -16.05 4.40 28.30
CA ASP A 2 -15.47 3.46 27.33
C ASP A 2 -15.46 4.18 25.99
N TRP A 3 -14.29 4.71 25.64
CA TRP A 3 -14.06 5.30 24.34
C TRP A 3 -14.05 4.16 23.30
N GLU A 4 -15.11 4.08 22.51
CA GLU A 4 -15.15 3.23 21.33
C GLU A 4 -14.63 4.02 20.12
N PRO A 5 -13.58 3.54 19.42
CA PRO A 5 -13.13 4.18 18.21
C PRO A 5 -14.25 4.17 17.17
N PRO A 6 -14.41 5.24 16.37
CA PRO A 6 -15.45 5.30 15.36
C PRO A 6 -15.30 4.13 14.38
N MET A 7 -16.40 3.40 14.20
CA MET A 7 -16.48 2.29 13.24
C MET A 7 -15.95 2.75 11.88
N PRO A 8 -15.10 1.93 11.24
CA PRO A 8 -14.58 2.25 9.91
C PRO A 8 -15.75 2.38 8.92
N PRO A 9 -15.60 3.24 7.89
CA PRO A 9 -16.61 3.35 6.85
C PRO A 9 -16.83 2.01 6.15
N THR A 10 -18.08 1.67 5.86
CA THR A 10 -18.47 0.44 5.16
C THR A 10 -18.48 0.60 3.63
N ASP A 11 -18.35 1.83 3.14
CA ASP A 11 -18.37 2.23 1.71
C ASP A 11 -16.95 2.54 1.19
N LEU A 12 -16.00 1.63 1.44
CA LEU A 12 -14.62 1.82 0.97
C LEU A 12 -14.56 1.78 -0.56
N ILE A 13 -13.75 2.69 -1.12
CA ILE A 13 -13.51 2.80 -2.56
C ILE A 13 -12.17 2.17 -2.87
N PHE A 14 -12.17 1.09 -3.63
CA PHE A 14 -10.96 0.33 -3.94
C PHE A 14 -10.28 0.76 -5.25
N ASP A 15 -10.85 1.71 -5.98
CA ASP A 15 -10.36 2.21 -7.26
C ASP A 15 -10.71 3.70 -7.40
N ASP A 16 -9.73 4.56 -7.73
CA ASP A 16 -9.96 5.98 -8.02
C ASP A 16 -10.26 6.24 -9.51
N GLY A 17 -10.18 5.20 -10.35
CA GLY A 17 -10.38 5.28 -11.80
C GLY A 17 -9.26 5.98 -12.54
N GLU A 18 -8.16 6.34 -11.85
CA GLU A 18 -7.05 7.05 -12.46
C GLU A 18 -6.10 6.03 -13.11
N PRO A 19 -5.80 6.19 -14.41
CA PRO A 19 -4.83 5.33 -15.06
C PRO A 19 -3.44 5.52 -14.44
N LEU A 20 -2.64 4.46 -14.45
CA LEU A 20 -1.24 4.54 -14.05
C LEU A 20 -0.53 5.66 -14.83
N GLU A 21 0.30 6.43 -14.11
CA GLU A 21 0.90 7.67 -14.61
C GLU A 21 1.66 7.49 -15.95
N SER A 22 2.23 6.32 -16.20
CA SER A 22 2.86 5.99 -17.48
C SER A 22 3.02 4.48 -17.68
N ASP A 23 3.25 4.07 -18.94
CA ASP A 23 3.63 2.68 -19.25
C ASP A 23 4.89 2.23 -18.50
N ARG A 24 5.86 3.13 -18.32
CA ARG A 24 7.07 2.83 -17.53
C ARG A 24 6.74 2.52 -16.08
N HIS A 25 5.80 3.26 -15.49
CA HIS A 25 5.31 3.00 -14.13
C HIS A 25 4.71 1.59 -14.06
N ARG A 26 3.79 1.26 -14.96
CA ARG A 26 3.16 -0.06 -15.04
C ARG A 26 4.17 -1.20 -15.20
N ILE A 27 5.16 -1.03 -16.06
CA ILE A 27 6.21 -2.04 -16.29
C ILE A 27 7.05 -2.23 -15.01
N ALA A 28 7.45 -1.15 -14.35
CA ALA A 28 8.25 -1.22 -13.13
C ALA A 28 7.49 -1.90 -11.98
N MET A 29 6.22 -1.56 -11.77
CA MET A 29 5.36 -2.20 -10.77
C MET A 29 5.21 -3.70 -11.04
N ASN A 30 4.87 -4.07 -12.28
CA ASN A 30 4.73 -5.47 -12.67
C ASN A 30 6.04 -6.26 -12.53
N ALA A 31 7.18 -5.63 -12.81
CA ALA A 31 8.49 -6.23 -12.59
C ALA A 31 8.72 -6.53 -11.10
N LEU A 32 8.44 -5.59 -10.20
CA LEU A 32 8.56 -5.80 -8.75
C LEU A 32 7.66 -6.95 -8.26
N ILE A 33 6.39 -6.95 -8.66
CA ILE A 33 5.43 -8.00 -8.27
C ILE A 33 5.93 -9.37 -8.74
N ARG A 34 6.35 -9.49 -10.01
CA ARG A 34 6.83 -10.76 -10.56
C ARG A 34 8.14 -11.20 -9.91
N SER A 35 9.09 -10.30 -9.71
CA SER A 35 10.36 -10.61 -9.04
C SER A 35 10.14 -11.11 -7.62
N LEU A 36 9.23 -10.50 -6.87
CA LEU A 36 8.93 -10.95 -5.52
C LEU A 36 8.26 -12.33 -5.51
N ARG A 37 7.27 -12.56 -6.40
CA ARG A 37 6.61 -13.86 -6.52
C ARG A 37 7.58 -14.99 -6.87
N VAL A 38 8.57 -14.71 -7.71
CA VAL A 38 9.64 -15.67 -8.02
C VAL A 38 10.56 -15.88 -6.82
N ALA A 39 10.96 -14.81 -6.14
CA ALA A 39 11.87 -14.88 -4.99
C ALA A 39 11.25 -15.60 -3.77
N LEU A 40 9.92 -15.56 -3.65
CA LEU A 40 9.15 -16.20 -2.58
C LEU A 40 8.26 -17.33 -3.11
N ALA A 41 8.66 -18.00 -4.19
CA ALA A 41 7.83 -19.02 -4.85
C ALA A 41 7.52 -20.22 -3.93
N ASP A 42 8.40 -20.52 -2.98
CA ASP A 42 8.22 -21.61 -2.00
C ASP A 42 7.43 -21.19 -0.76
N ARG A 43 6.78 -20.02 -0.80
CA ARG A 43 6.02 -19.44 0.31
C ARG A 43 4.63 -19.05 -0.15
N ASP A 44 3.65 -19.27 0.72
CA ASP A 44 2.26 -18.84 0.54
C ASP A 44 1.80 -17.86 1.64
N ASP A 45 2.70 -17.54 2.57
CA ASP A 45 2.44 -16.72 3.75
C ASP A 45 2.76 -15.23 3.50
N TYR A 46 2.46 -14.72 2.31
CA TYR A 46 2.62 -13.30 2.00
C TYR A 46 1.57 -12.79 1.00
N PHE A 47 1.31 -11.50 1.07
CA PHE A 47 0.53 -10.79 0.06
C PHE A 47 1.40 -9.72 -0.61
N VAL A 48 1.25 -9.59 -1.93
CA VAL A 48 1.88 -8.54 -2.72
C VAL A 48 0.82 -7.84 -3.56
N GLY A 49 0.76 -6.52 -3.42
CA GLY A 49 -0.19 -5.67 -4.11
C GLY A 49 0.47 -4.45 -4.72
N GLY A 50 -0.22 -3.82 -5.65
CA GLY A 50 0.21 -2.56 -6.26
C GLY A 50 -0.98 -1.83 -6.85
N ASN A 51 -0.92 -0.50 -6.84
CA ASN A 51 -1.98 0.39 -7.32
C ASN A 51 -3.37 0.06 -6.71
N MET A 52 -3.42 -0.27 -5.42
CA MET A 52 -4.65 -0.54 -4.69
C MET A 52 -4.61 0.13 -3.32
N PHE A 53 -5.78 0.54 -2.81
CA PHE A 53 -5.86 1.29 -1.56
C PHE A 53 -5.36 0.50 -0.35
N VAL A 54 -4.67 1.21 0.55
CA VAL A 54 -4.28 0.72 1.87
C VAL A 54 -4.97 1.59 2.93
N TYR A 55 -5.85 0.99 3.71
CA TYR A 55 -6.61 1.65 4.76
C TYR A 55 -6.07 1.28 6.14
N PHE A 56 -5.57 2.28 6.87
CA PHE A 56 -4.94 2.09 8.17
C PHE A 56 -5.56 2.92 9.30
N SER A 57 -6.50 3.82 8.98
CA SER A 57 -7.30 4.51 9.99
C SER A 57 -8.67 4.89 9.44
N SER A 58 -9.70 4.89 10.31
CA SER A 58 -11.05 5.35 9.95
C SER A 58 -11.06 6.81 9.48
N GLU A 59 -10.21 7.66 10.06
CA GLU A 59 -10.09 9.07 9.67
C GLU A 59 -9.53 9.21 8.24
N GLN A 60 -8.45 8.50 7.91
CA GLN A 60 -7.90 8.45 6.55
C GLN A 60 -8.93 7.91 5.55
N ALA A 61 -9.63 6.83 5.90
CA ALA A 61 -10.64 6.24 5.04
C ALA A 61 -11.79 7.21 4.73
N ARG A 62 -12.23 8.00 5.73
CA ARG A 62 -13.28 9.02 5.58
C ARG A 62 -12.82 10.22 4.76
N ASN A 63 -11.58 10.67 4.97
CA ASN A 63 -11.06 11.86 4.29
C ASN A 63 -10.74 11.60 2.81
N ARG A 64 -10.63 10.33 2.38
CA ARG A 64 -10.32 9.92 0.99
C ARG A 64 -9.06 10.59 0.42
N ASP A 65 -8.20 11.05 1.32
CA ASP A 65 -7.09 11.97 1.04
C ASP A 65 -5.77 11.23 0.78
N PHE A 66 -5.83 9.89 0.77
CA PHE A 66 -4.69 9.00 0.67
C PHE A 66 -4.96 7.90 -0.35
N ARG A 67 -4.25 7.98 -1.48
CA ARG A 67 -4.22 6.93 -2.49
C ARG A 67 -3.31 5.79 -2.04
N GLY A 68 -3.59 4.59 -2.55
CA GLY A 68 -2.76 3.41 -2.30
C GLY A 68 -1.33 3.57 -2.80
N PRO A 69 -0.37 2.82 -2.23
CA PRO A 69 0.99 2.77 -2.72
C PRO A 69 1.07 2.10 -4.10
N ASP A 70 2.09 2.47 -4.87
CA ASP A 70 2.37 1.83 -6.16
C ASP A 70 2.71 0.34 -5.99
N PHE A 71 3.39 0.00 -4.89
CA PHE A 71 3.73 -1.38 -4.54
C PHE A 71 3.85 -1.55 -3.03
N PHE A 72 3.37 -2.69 -2.52
CA PHE A 72 3.58 -3.07 -1.13
C PHE A 72 3.60 -4.60 -0.93
N VAL A 73 4.15 -5.01 0.21
CA VAL A 73 4.24 -6.41 0.65
C VAL A 73 3.80 -6.52 2.10
N VAL A 74 3.07 -7.57 2.42
CA VAL A 74 2.75 -7.97 3.79
C VAL A 74 3.18 -9.43 3.96
N LEU A 75 3.92 -9.72 5.01
CA LEU A 75 4.44 -11.05 5.35
C LEU A 75 3.61 -11.67 6.47
N ASN A 76 3.69 -13.00 6.57
CA ASN A 76 3.01 -13.85 7.54
C ASN A 76 1.48 -13.64 7.51
N VAL A 77 0.91 -13.57 6.31
CA VAL A 77 -0.54 -13.43 6.06
C VAL A 77 -0.97 -14.45 5.03
N ASP A 78 -2.27 -14.78 4.98
CA ASP A 78 -2.80 -15.67 3.94
C ASP A 78 -2.68 -15.02 2.55
N GLY A 79 -1.77 -15.56 1.72
CA GLY A 79 -1.53 -15.13 0.36
C GLY A 79 -2.53 -15.65 -0.67
N SER A 80 -3.36 -16.64 -0.32
CA SER A 80 -4.34 -17.25 -1.23
C SER A 80 -5.61 -16.41 -1.38
N ARG A 81 -5.90 -15.54 -0.40
CA ARG A 81 -7.09 -14.69 -0.39
C ARG A 81 -6.94 -13.51 -1.35
N GLU A 82 -7.90 -13.41 -2.29
CA GLU A 82 -8.06 -12.22 -3.13
C GLU A 82 -8.47 -11.01 -2.30
N ARG A 83 -7.92 -9.85 -2.66
CA ARG A 83 -8.15 -8.57 -1.99
C ARG A 83 -8.38 -7.47 -3.01
N LEU A 84 -9.44 -6.69 -2.80
CA LEU A 84 -9.70 -5.48 -3.59
C LEU A 84 -8.87 -4.28 -3.09
N GLY A 85 -8.44 -4.32 -1.83
CA GLY A 85 -7.46 -3.42 -1.22
C GLY A 85 -6.98 -3.99 0.10
N TRP A 86 -6.06 -3.30 0.75
CA TRP A 86 -5.53 -3.72 2.05
C TRP A 86 -6.20 -2.95 3.18
N VAL A 87 -7.08 -3.61 3.93
CA VAL A 87 -7.82 -2.99 5.04
C VAL A 87 -7.27 -3.51 6.36
N VAL A 88 -6.48 -2.70 7.06
CA VAL A 88 -5.69 -3.15 8.23
C VAL A 88 -6.58 -3.79 9.32
N TRP A 89 -7.78 -3.25 9.57
CA TRP A 89 -8.68 -3.82 10.59
C TRP A 89 -9.38 -5.11 10.14
N GLU A 90 -9.47 -5.39 8.85
CA GLU A 90 -9.92 -6.69 8.32
C GLU A 90 -8.79 -7.71 8.29
N GLU A 91 -7.54 -7.24 8.31
CA GLU A 91 -6.32 -8.04 8.28
C GLU A 91 -5.68 -8.14 9.68
N GLN A 92 -6.49 -8.15 10.75
CA GLN A 92 -6.03 -8.34 12.15
C GLN A 92 -4.94 -7.35 12.59
N GLY A 93 -4.97 -6.11 12.10
CA GLY A 93 -3.98 -5.09 12.42
C GLY A 93 -2.65 -5.25 11.69
N ARG A 94 -2.59 -6.06 10.62
CA ARG A 94 -1.37 -6.25 9.83
C ARG A 94 -1.16 -5.06 8.89
N TYR A 95 -0.02 -4.40 9.05
CA TYR A 95 0.44 -3.32 8.19
C TYR A 95 1.41 -3.86 7.13
N PRO A 96 1.48 -3.24 5.94
CA PRO A 96 2.55 -3.46 4.99
C PRO A 96 3.95 -3.42 5.63
N ASP A 97 4.72 -4.48 5.41
CA ASP A 97 6.11 -4.63 5.81
C ASP A 97 7.06 -3.91 4.85
N VAL A 98 6.66 -3.75 3.58
CA VAL A 98 7.41 -3.02 2.55
C VAL A 98 6.45 -2.16 1.75
N ILE A 99 6.84 -0.91 1.48
CA ILE A 99 6.11 0.01 0.61
C ILE A 99 7.12 0.67 -0.34
N ILE A 100 6.78 0.72 -1.63
CA ILE A 100 7.58 1.37 -2.67
C ILE A 100 6.67 2.31 -3.48
N GLU A 101 7.15 3.54 -3.68
CA GLU A 101 6.54 4.55 -4.55
C GLU A 101 7.44 4.73 -5.78
N LEU A 102 6.90 4.54 -6.97
CA LEU A 102 7.53 4.68 -8.26
C LEU A 102 7.33 6.11 -8.77
N MET A 103 8.18 7.02 -8.31
CA MET A 103 8.12 8.42 -8.73
C MET A 103 8.41 8.60 -10.23
N SER A 104 7.59 9.41 -10.90
CA SER A 104 7.97 10.03 -12.17
C SER A 104 8.69 11.37 -11.94
N PRO A 105 9.28 11.98 -13.00
CA PRO A 105 9.85 13.32 -12.91
C PRO A 105 8.85 14.42 -12.49
N SER A 106 7.54 14.28 -12.80
CA SER A 106 6.50 15.28 -12.52
C SER A 106 5.99 15.27 -11.09
N THR A 107 6.05 14.14 -10.39
CA THR A 107 5.51 13.95 -9.02
C THR A 107 6.55 14.13 -7.90
N LYS A 108 7.80 14.45 -8.27
CA LYS A 108 8.97 14.35 -7.37
C LYS A 108 8.97 15.30 -6.17
N GLN A 109 8.36 16.50 -6.26
CA GLN A 109 8.50 17.55 -5.23
C GLN A 109 7.32 17.70 -4.26
N VAL A 110 6.07 17.46 -4.69
CA VAL A 110 4.89 17.83 -3.88
C VAL A 110 4.35 16.64 -3.05
N ASP A 111 4.52 15.40 -3.52
CA ASP A 111 3.85 14.23 -2.92
C ASP A 111 4.74 13.43 -1.95
N THR A 112 6.06 13.62 -2.01
CA THR A 112 7.04 12.81 -1.27
C THR A 112 7.12 13.12 0.23
N GLY A 113 6.79 14.33 0.67
CA GLY A 113 6.86 14.73 2.09
C GLY A 113 5.73 14.14 2.93
N LYS A 114 4.48 14.35 2.48
CA LYS A 114 3.26 13.94 3.19
C LYS A 114 3.14 12.43 3.26
N LYS A 115 3.29 11.72 2.12
CA LYS A 115 3.27 10.25 2.06
C LYS A 115 4.35 9.61 2.92
N LYS A 116 5.59 10.11 2.83
CA LYS A 116 6.69 9.59 3.66
C LYS A 116 6.42 9.77 5.15
N SER A 117 5.89 10.92 5.58
CA SER A 117 5.53 11.15 6.97
C SER A 117 4.48 10.13 7.44
N ILE A 118 3.43 9.92 6.64
CA ILE A 118 2.40 8.92 6.91
C ILE A 118 3.01 7.52 7.01
N TYR A 119 3.85 7.12 6.05
CA TYR A 119 4.46 5.80 6.07
C TYR A 119 5.37 5.59 7.29
N CYS A 120 6.25 6.54 7.59
CA CYS A 120 7.16 6.43 8.72
C CYS A 120 6.45 6.49 10.08
N GLN A 121 5.40 7.30 10.22
CA GLN A 121 4.66 7.44 11.48
C GLN A 121 3.72 6.26 11.73
N THR A 122 3.03 5.79 10.70
CA THR A 122 1.99 4.77 10.81
C THR A 122 2.54 3.35 10.78
N PHE A 123 3.48 3.05 9.88
CA PHE A 123 3.85 1.66 9.57
C PHE A 123 5.10 1.20 10.33
N ARG A 124 5.77 2.11 11.07
CA ARG A 124 7.05 1.85 11.78
C ARG A 124 8.03 1.02 10.94
N THR A 125 7.99 1.18 9.61
CA THR A 125 8.62 0.26 8.67
C THR A 125 10.14 0.44 8.72
N PRO A 126 10.93 -0.60 9.06
CA PRO A 126 12.37 -0.46 9.17
C PRO A 126 13.09 -0.17 7.85
N ASN A 127 12.44 -0.38 6.69
CA ASN A 127 13.08 -0.37 5.38
C ASN A 127 12.31 0.46 4.33
N TYR A 128 12.40 1.79 4.41
CA TYR A 128 12.10 2.67 3.28
C TYR A 128 13.35 2.80 2.39
N ARG A 129 13.35 2.20 1.19
CA ARG A 129 14.45 2.34 0.21
C ARG A 129 14.05 3.24 -0.95
N LYS A 130 14.80 4.34 -1.12
CA LYS A 130 14.81 5.13 -2.36
C LYS A 130 15.74 4.44 -3.38
N SER A 131 15.26 4.19 -4.59
CA SER A 131 16.14 3.84 -5.72
C SER A 131 16.21 5.01 -6.68
N TYR A 132 17.40 5.59 -6.82
CA TYR A 132 17.69 6.57 -7.87
C TYR A 132 18.21 5.81 -9.10
N ARG A 133 17.58 6.05 -10.25
CA ARG A 133 18.26 5.97 -11.55
C ARG A 133 17.89 7.21 -12.35
#